data_AF-B4K6U6-F1
#
_entry.id   AF-B4K6U6-F1
#
_cell.length_a   1.000
_cell.length_b   1.000
_cell.length_c   1.000
_cell.angle_alpha   90.00
_cell.angle_beta   90.00
_cell.angle_gamma   90.00
#
_symmetry.space_group_name_H-M   'P 1'
#
loop_
_entity.id
_entity.type
_entity.pdbx_description
1 polymer ?
#
loop_
_entity_poly.entity_id
_entity_poly.type
_entity_poly.pdbx_seq_one_letter_code
_entity_poly.pdbx_strand_id
1 'polypeptide(L)'
;MMLFMLLFSRQGKLRLQKWYMAYPDKTKKKITRELVTTILARKPKMCSFLEWKDCKIVYKRYASLYFCCAIEQNDNELLTLEIIHRYVELLDKYFGSVCELDIIFNFEKAYFILDELLIGGEIQETSKKNVLKAIASQDLLQEDETPQSFFDDHGLG
;
A
#
# COMPACT_ATOMS: atom_id res chain seq x y z
N MET A 1 7.52 -13.72 -5.88
CA MET A 1 6.88 -13.13 -4.70
C MET A 1 7.30 -11.68 -4.41
N MET A 2 6.35 -10.83 -4.00
CA MET A 2 6.64 -9.48 -3.49
C MET A 2 7.20 -9.52 -2.06
N LEU A 3 8.38 -8.93 -1.84
CA LEU A 3 9.07 -8.92 -0.55
C LEU A 3 8.54 -7.84 0.39
N PHE A 4 8.27 -6.65 -0.16
CA PHE A 4 7.70 -5.52 0.56
C PHE A 4 7.14 -4.46 -0.41
N MET A 5 6.26 -3.62 0.13
CA MET A 5 5.69 -2.45 -0.54
C MET A 5 5.87 -1.21 0.35
N LEU A 6 6.36 -0.13 -0.24
CA LEU A 6 6.56 1.16 0.40
C LEU A 6 5.79 2.25 -0.35
N LEU A 7 5.09 3.10 0.40
CA LEU A 7 4.55 4.36 -0.09
C LEU A 7 5.25 5.51 0.61
N PHE A 8 5.74 6.47 -0.15
CA PHE A 8 6.38 7.66 0.42
C PHE A 8 6.13 8.90 -0.42
N SER A 9 6.15 10.06 0.24
CA SER A 9 5.93 11.35 -0.40
C SER A 9 7.16 11.83 -1.18
N ARG A 10 6.98 12.88 -1.97
CA ARG A 10 8.07 13.60 -2.64
C ARG A 10 9.13 14.13 -1.67
N GLN A 11 8.79 14.40 -0.42
CA GLN A 11 9.74 14.80 0.63
C GLN A 11 10.42 13.60 1.31
N GLY A 12 10.15 12.37 0.87
CA GLY A 12 10.70 11.15 1.46
C GLY A 12 10.03 10.71 2.76
N LYS A 13 8.86 11.27 3.09
CA LYS A 13 8.09 10.85 4.27
C LYS A 13 7.34 9.55 3.96
N LEU A 14 7.57 8.52 4.75
CA LEU A 14 6.90 7.23 4.61
C LEU A 14 5.41 7.36 5.00
N ARG A 15 4.52 6.79 4.20
CA ARG A 15 3.06 6.77 4.40
C ARG A 15 2.55 5.37 4.68
N LEU A 16 3.15 4.36 4.03
CA LEU A 16 2.82 2.96 4.23
C LEU A 16 4.08 2.11 4.06
N GLN A 17 4.23 1.07 4.87
CA GLN A 17 5.24 0.03 4.69
C GLN A 17 4.66 -1.35 5.03
N LYS A 18 4.49 -2.18 4.01
CA LYS A 18 4.08 -3.58 4.18
C LYS A 18 5.28 -4.46 3.90
N TRP A 19 5.67 -5.27 4.88
CA TRP A 19 6.77 -6.23 4.77
C TRP A 19 6.19 -7.63 4.77
N TYR A 20 6.33 -8.35 3.66
CA TYR A 20 5.82 -9.73 3.53
C TYR A 20 6.86 -10.76 4.00
N MET A 21 8.12 -10.34 4.12
CA MET A 21 9.20 -11.11 4.72
C MET A 21 9.62 -10.54 6.08
N ALA A 22 10.04 -11.43 6.96
CA ALA A 22 10.53 -11.07 8.28
C ALA A 22 11.91 -10.38 8.17
N TYR A 23 11.96 -9.10 8.55
CA TYR A 23 13.20 -8.33 8.65
C TYR A 23 13.34 -7.68 10.03
N PRO A 24 14.56 -7.59 10.59
CA PRO A 24 14.82 -6.76 11.76
C PRO A 24 14.53 -5.29 11.47
N ASP A 25 14.01 -4.55 12.44
CA ASP A 25 13.63 -3.14 12.25
C ASP A 25 14.80 -2.24 11.84
N LYS A 26 16.01 -2.54 12.32
CA LYS A 26 17.25 -1.86 11.90
C LYS A 26 17.47 -2.02 10.39
N THR A 27 17.22 -3.22 9.87
CA THR A 27 17.33 -3.54 8.44
C THR A 27 16.23 -2.86 7.65
N LYS A 28 14.97 -2.92 8.11
CA LYS A 28 13.84 -2.21 7.47
C LYS A 28 14.15 -0.72 7.30
N LYS A 29 14.56 -0.04 8.38
CA LYS A 29 14.93 1.39 8.35
C LYS A 29 16.08 1.69 7.38
N LYS A 30 17.08 0.81 7.29
CA LYS A 30 18.20 0.95 6.35
C LYS A 30 17.72 0.85 4.91
N ILE A 31 16.94 -0.20 4.59
CA ILE A 31 16.39 -0.44 3.26
C ILE A 31 15.49 0.72 2.82
N THR A 32 14.54 1.13 3.68
CA THR A 32 13.63 2.24 3.37
C THR A 32 14.41 3.52 3.06
N ARG A 33 15.40 3.88 3.87
CA ARG A 33 16.20 5.08 3.63
C ARG A 33 16.96 4.99 2.29
N GLU A 34 17.62 3.87 2.04
CA GLU A 34 18.39 3.62 0.83
C GLU A 34 17.52 3.73 -0.44
N LEU A 35 16.36 3.07 -0.46
CA LEU A 35 15.46 3.06 -1.61
C LEU A 35 14.76 4.41 -1.82
N VAL A 36 14.30 5.06 -0.75
CA VAL A 36 13.67 6.39 -0.85
C VAL A 36 14.66 7.40 -1.44
N THR A 37 15.89 7.44 -0.93
CA THR A 37 16.93 8.33 -1.46
C THR A 37 17.24 8.02 -2.94
N THR A 38 17.38 6.73 -3.27
CA THR A 38 17.68 6.29 -4.64
C THR A 38 16.57 6.67 -5.62
N ILE A 39 15.30 6.40 -5.27
CA ILE A 39 14.15 6.66 -6.15
C ILE A 39 13.91 8.16 -6.31
N LEU A 40 14.01 8.96 -5.24
CA LEU A 40 13.79 10.42 -5.32
C LEU A 40 14.86 11.15 -6.14
N ALA A 41 16.07 10.59 -6.26
CA ALA A 41 17.14 11.15 -7.08
C ALA A 41 16.94 10.91 -8.59
N ARG A 42 15.99 10.05 -9.00
CA ARG A 42 15.80 9.67 -10.41
C ARG A 42 15.01 10.70 -11.20
N LYS A 43 15.35 10.84 -12.48
CA LYS A 43 14.64 11.72 -13.42
C LYS A 43 13.30 11.11 -13.88
N PRO A 44 12.26 11.90 -14.17
CA PRO A 44 10.93 11.37 -14.52
C PRO A 44 10.85 10.43 -15.73
N LYS A 45 11.78 10.52 -16.69
CA LYS A 45 11.81 9.69 -17.91
C LYS A 45 12.61 8.38 -17.74
N MET A 46 13.16 8.11 -16.56
CA MET A 46 13.92 6.90 -16.33
C MET A 46 12.99 5.68 -16.19
N CYS A 47 13.56 4.49 -16.41
CA CYS A 47 12.85 3.23 -16.24
C CYS A 47 12.25 3.11 -14.82
N SER A 48 11.04 2.57 -14.76
CA SER A 48 10.30 2.26 -13.52
C SER A 48 10.84 1.03 -12.79
N PHE A 49 11.86 0.36 -13.34
CA PHE A 49 12.47 -0.85 -12.80
C PHE A 49 13.94 -0.59 -12.44
N LEU A 50 14.40 -1.17 -11.33
CA LEU A 50 15.79 -1.13 -10.86
C LEU A 50 16.23 -2.53 -10.47
N GLU A 51 17.44 -2.89 -10.86
CA GLU A 51 18.15 -3.99 -10.20
C GLU A 51 18.68 -3.48 -8.85
N TRP A 52 18.36 -4.17 -7.76
CA TRP A 52 18.80 -3.81 -6.43
C TRP A 52 19.14 -5.05 -5.62
N LYS A 53 20.44 -5.31 -5.45
CA LYS A 53 20.95 -6.53 -4.79
C LYS A 53 20.42 -7.76 -5.55
N ASP A 54 19.88 -8.74 -4.84
CA ASP A 54 19.35 -9.99 -5.43
C ASP A 54 17.84 -9.90 -5.70
N CYS A 55 17.31 -8.69 -5.87
CA CYS A 55 15.90 -8.48 -6.20
C CYS A 55 15.69 -7.27 -7.12
N LYS A 56 14.45 -7.12 -7.61
CA LYS A 56 14.07 -6.05 -8.53
C LYS A 56 13.13 -5.07 -7.83
N ILE A 57 13.37 -3.78 -8.03
CA ILE A 57 12.50 -2.72 -7.52
C ILE A 57 11.63 -2.22 -8.66
N VAL A 58 10.32 -2.25 -8.46
CA VAL A 58 9.33 -1.66 -9.33
C VAL A 58 8.74 -0.45 -8.64
N TYR A 59 8.82 0.72 -9.26
CA TYR A 59 8.28 1.94 -8.67
C TYR A 59 7.49 2.79 -9.67
N LYS A 60 6.45 3.45 -9.17
CA LYS A 60 5.63 4.38 -9.95
C LYS A 60 5.26 5.59 -9.09
N ARG A 61 5.26 6.76 -9.72
CA ARG A 61 4.83 8.00 -9.09
C ARG A 61 3.40 8.33 -9.53
N TYR A 62 2.52 8.59 -8.56
CA TYR A 62 1.17 9.13 -8.74
C TYR A 62 1.06 10.43 -7.95
N ALA A 63 0.87 11.57 -8.64
CA ALA A 63 0.86 12.90 -8.04
C ALA A 63 2.10 13.18 -7.13
N SER A 64 1.91 13.34 -5.82
CA SER A 64 2.98 13.56 -4.83
C SER A 64 3.54 12.27 -4.21
N LEU A 65 2.93 11.12 -4.47
CA LEU A 65 3.27 9.84 -3.87
C LEU A 65 4.08 8.94 -4.81
N TYR A 66 5.01 8.22 -4.22
CA TYR A 66 5.77 7.14 -4.83
C TYR A 66 5.32 5.83 -4.23
N PHE A 67 5.02 4.88 -5.10
CA PHE A 67 4.71 3.49 -4.78
C PHE A 67 5.91 2.66 -5.24
N CYS A 68 6.42 1.83 -4.35
CA CYS A 68 7.64 1.06 -4.57
C CYS A 68 7.45 -0.36 -4.04
N CYS A 69 7.60 -1.35 -4.91
CA CYS A 69 7.56 -2.76 -4.57
C CYS A 69 8.93 -3.39 -4.83
N ALA A 70 9.37 -4.26 -3.94
CA ALA A 70 10.49 -5.16 -4.21
C ALA A 70 9.94 -6.55 -4.53
N ILE A 71 10.41 -7.14 -5.63
CA ILE A 71 9.98 -8.45 -6.13
C ILE A 71 11.20 -9.32 -6.41
N GLU A 72 11.01 -10.63 -6.45
CA GLU A 72 12.08 -11.58 -6.73
C GLU A 72 12.56 -11.49 -8.19
N GLN A 73 13.76 -12.00 -8.46
CA GLN A 73 14.41 -11.86 -9.77
C GLN A 73 13.59 -12.47 -10.92
N ASN A 74 12.79 -13.50 -10.62
CA ASN A 74 12.01 -14.23 -11.61
C ASN A 74 10.59 -13.66 -11.81
N ASP A 75 10.18 -12.68 -11.00
CA ASP A 75 8.84 -12.09 -11.10
C ASP A 75 8.74 -11.10 -12.26
N ASN A 76 7.52 -10.94 -12.76
CA ASN A 76 7.23 -10.02 -13.85
C ASN A 76 7.06 -8.58 -13.33
N GLU A 77 7.93 -7.68 -13.81
CA GLU A 77 7.95 -6.27 -13.41
C GLU A 77 6.73 -5.51 -13.92
N LEU A 78 6.25 -5.83 -15.11
CA LEU A 78 5.06 -5.19 -15.70
C LEU A 78 3.79 -5.60 -14.96
N LEU A 79 3.68 -6.88 -14.58
CA LEU A 79 2.57 -7.34 -13.74
C LEU A 79 2.59 -6.64 -12.38
N THR A 80 3.76 -6.47 -11.78
CA THR A 80 3.91 -5.72 -10.52
C THR A 80 3.52 -4.26 -10.67
N LEU A 81 3.85 -3.64 -11.80
CA LEU A 81 3.44 -2.27 -12.11
C LEU A 81 1.91 -2.15 -12.23
N GLU A 82 1.25 -3.16 -12.81
CA GLU A 82 -0.21 -3.27 -12.85
C GLU A 82 -0.82 -3.49 -11.47
N ILE A 83 -0.18 -4.26 -10.57
CA ILE A 83 -0.61 -4.41 -9.17
C ILE A 83 -0.58 -3.04 -8.46
N ILE A 84 0.49 -2.27 -8.64
CA ILE A 84 0.58 -0.91 -8.09
C ILE A 84 -0.58 -0.06 -8.62
N HIS A 85 -0.82 -0.08 -9.94
CA HIS A 85 -1.89 0.69 -10.53
C HIS A 85 -3.26 0.29 -10.00
N ARG A 86 -3.51 -1.02 -9.89
CA ARG A 86 -4.73 -1.60 -9.34
C ARG A 86 -4.98 -1.13 -7.91
N TYR A 87 -3.94 -1.11 -7.07
CA TYR A 87 -4.06 -0.61 -5.71
C TYR A 87 -4.43 0.87 -5.67
N VAL A 88 -3.83 1.70 -6.54
CA VAL A 88 -4.21 3.11 -6.67
C VAL A 88 -5.67 3.28 -7.11
N GLU A 89 -6.15 2.47 -8.06
CA GLU A 89 -7.57 2.51 -8.46
C GLU A 89 -8.52 2.11 -7.33
N LEU A 90 -8.13 1.14 -6.50
CA LEU A 90 -8.92 0.74 -5.32
C LEU A 90 -9.00 1.85 -4.28
N LEU A 91 -7.86 2.48 -3.98
CA LEU A 91 -7.80 3.65 -3.10
C LEU A 91 -8.66 4.80 -3.66
N ASP A 92 -8.55 5.10 -4.95
CA ASP A 92 -9.33 6.16 -5.60
C ASP A 92 -10.84 5.89 -5.54
N LYS A 93 -11.24 4.63 -5.76
CA LYS A 93 -12.64 4.22 -5.71
C LYS A 93 -13.21 4.22 -4.29
N TYR A 94 -12.39 3.90 -3.29
CA TYR A 94 -12.78 3.91 -1.88
C TYR A 94 -12.90 5.33 -1.32
N PHE A 95 -11.87 6.16 -1.47
CA PHE A 95 -11.86 7.52 -0.93
C PHE A 95 -12.63 8.55 -1.77
N GLY A 96 -12.84 8.27 -3.06
CA GLY A 96 -13.53 9.17 -3.98
C GLY A 96 -12.66 10.38 -4.37
N SER A 97 -11.75 10.20 -5.33
CA SER A 97 -10.69 11.15 -5.70
C SER A 97 -9.57 11.21 -4.65
N VAL A 98 -8.85 10.10 -4.50
CA VAL A 98 -7.87 9.92 -3.43
C VAL A 98 -6.72 10.94 -3.51
N CYS A 99 -6.35 11.49 -2.37
CA CYS A 99 -5.17 12.33 -2.21
C CYS A 99 -4.22 11.78 -1.12
N GLU A 100 -3.03 12.36 -1.03
CA GLU A 100 -2.04 11.94 -0.02
C GLU A 100 -2.54 12.14 1.42
N LEU A 101 -3.38 13.16 1.67
CA LEU A 101 -3.93 13.40 3.01
C LEU A 101 -4.88 12.29 3.44
N ASP A 102 -5.68 11.73 2.52
CA ASP A 102 -6.61 10.64 2.83
C ASP A 102 -5.86 9.41 3.36
N ILE A 103 -4.71 9.10 2.75
CA ILE A 103 -3.83 8.00 3.19
C ILE A 103 -3.15 8.33 4.53
N ILE A 104 -2.84 9.61 4.80
CA ILE A 104 -2.23 10.02 6.08
C ILE A 104 -3.23 9.90 7.22
N PHE A 105 -4.47 10.35 7.01
CA PHE A 105 -5.50 10.38 8.04
C PHE A 105 -6.17 9.02 8.24
N ASN A 106 -6.28 8.20 7.18
CA ASN A 106 -6.92 6.89 7.20
C ASN A 106 -5.92 5.80 6.80
N PHE A 107 -4.75 5.78 7.44
CA PHE A 107 -3.66 4.88 7.05
C PHE A 107 -4.06 3.41 7.25
N GLU A 108 -4.83 3.11 8.29
CA GLU A 108 -5.39 1.80 8.58
C GLU A 108 -6.29 1.29 7.45
N LYS A 109 -7.15 2.14 6.88
CA LYS A 109 -7.99 1.78 5.74
C LYS A 109 -7.15 1.47 4.51
N ALA A 110 -6.06 2.21 4.29
CA ALA A 110 -5.11 1.89 3.22
C ALA A 110 -4.47 0.51 3.44
N TYR A 111 -4.10 0.14 4.67
CA TYR A 111 -3.61 -1.22 4.97
C TYR A 111 -4.69 -2.28 4.75
N PHE A 112 -5.94 -2.05 5.15
CA PHE A 112 -7.02 -3.02 4.93
C PHE A 112 -7.29 -3.26 3.44
N ILE A 113 -7.36 -2.19 2.64
CA ILE A 113 -7.51 -2.30 1.18
C ILE A 113 -6.32 -3.05 0.57
N LEU A 114 -5.11 -2.80 1.06
CA LEU A 114 -3.92 -3.51 0.59
C LEU A 114 -3.99 -5.00 0.93
N ASP A 115 -4.47 -5.34 2.12
CA ASP A 115 -4.53 -6.72 2.62
C ASP A 115 -5.64 -7.53 1.92
N GLU A 116 -6.73 -6.90 1.46
CA GLU A 116 -7.71 -7.56 0.59
C GLU A 116 -7.19 -7.80 -0.84
N LEU A 117 -6.23 -6.99 -1.30
CA LEU A 117 -5.60 -7.15 -2.61
C LEU A 117 -4.45 -8.17 -2.59
N LEU A 118 -3.61 -8.09 -1.56
CA LEU A 118 -2.34 -8.84 -1.45
C LEU A 118 -2.24 -9.55 -0.10
N ILE A 119 -1.87 -10.82 -0.13
CA ILE A 119 -1.56 -11.59 1.07
C ILE A 119 -0.27 -12.38 0.87
N GLY A 120 0.61 -12.36 1.88
CA GLY A 120 1.88 -13.08 1.83
C GLY A 120 2.81 -12.67 0.67
N GLY A 121 2.63 -11.49 0.09
CA GLY A 121 3.42 -11.03 -1.05
C GLY A 121 2.89 -11.48 -2.41
N GLU A 122 1.69 -12.06 -2.46
CA GLU A 122 1.03 -12.54 -3.68
C GLU A 122 -0.37 -11.92 -3.82
N ILE A 123 -0.91 -11.94 -5.04
CA ILE A 123 -2.28 -11.47 -5.29
C ILE A 123 -3.29 -12.43 -4.67
N GLN A 124 -4.16 -11.90 -3.81
CA GLN A 124 -5.29 -12.62 -3.23
C GLN A 124 -6.54 -12.53 -4.13
N GLU A 125 -6.92 -11.30 -4.49
CA GLU A 125 -8.14 -11.02 -5.24
C GLU A 125 -7.83 -10.13 -6.46
N THR A 126 -8.28 -10.58 -7.63
CA THR A 126 -8.04 -9.89 -8.90
C THR A 126 -9.20 -8.98 -9.30
N SER A 127 -10.38 -9.14 -8.70
CA SER A 127 -11.58 -8.35 -8.98
C SER A 127 -11.64 -7.11 -8.08
N LYS A 128 -11.57 -5.92 -8.68
CA LYS A 128 -11.78 -4.65 -7.95
C LYS A 128 -13.10 -4.63 -7.19
N LYS A 129 -14.15 -5.19 -7.80
CA LYS A 129 -15.49 -5.21 -7.21
C LYS A 129 -15.54 -6.06 -5.94
N ASN A 130 -14.84 -7.19 -5.92
CA ASN A 130 -14.82 -8.09 -4.77
C ASN A 130 -14.05 -7.46 -3.62
N VAL A 131 -12.87 -6.88 -3.89
CA VAL A 131 -12.09 -6.16 -2.88
C VAL A 131 -12.92 -5.05 -2.22
N LEU A 132 -13.54 -4.18 -3.02
CA LEU A 132 -14.35 -3.08 -2.49
C LEU A 132 -15.57 -3.56 -1.69
N LYS A 133 -16.19 -4.68 -2.10
CA LYS A 133 -17.30 -5.29 -1.37
C LYS A 133 -16.84 -5.85 -0.02
N ALA A 134 -15.66 -6.49 0.02
CA ALA A 134 -15.09 -7.01 1.26
C ALA A 134 -14.79 -5.87 2.25
N ILE A 135 -14.12 -4.80 1.78
CA ILE A 135 -13.84 -3.60 2.59
C ILE A 135 -15.12 -2.95 3.09
N ALA A 136 -16.14 -2.76 2.24
CA ALA A 136 -17.42 -2.20 2.67
C ALA A 136 -18.12 -3.06 3.74
N SER A 137 -17.97 -4.40 3.66
CA SER A 137 -18.52 -5.30 4.69
C SER A 137 -17.75 -5.18 6.01
N GLN A 138 -16.42 -5.00 5.96
CA GLN A 138 -15.59 -4.77 7.14
C GLN A 138 -15.89 -3.43 7.81
N ASP A 139 -16.14 -2.38 7.01
CA ASP A 139 -16.50 -1.06 7.53
C ASP A 139 -17.82 -1.10 8.31
N LEU A 140 -18.84 -1.80 7.78
CA LEU A 140 -20.12 -1.99 8.48
C LEU A 140 -19.96 -2.73 9.82
N LEU A 141 -19.19 -3.82 9.83
CA LEU A 141 -18.92 -4.56 11.06
C LEU A 141 -18.16 -3.71 12.09
N GLN A 142 -17.22 -2.89 11.63
CA GLN A 142 -16.47 -1.98 12.50
C GLN A 142 -17.38 -0.90 13.10
N GLU A 143 -18.35 -0.38 12.34
CA GLU A 143 -19.35 0.58 12.82
C GLU A 143 -20.28 -0.05 13.86
N ASP A 144 -20.77 -1.28 13.64
CA ASP A 144 -21.63 -2.01 14.57
C ASP A 144 -20.96 -2.27 15.94
N GLU A 145 -19.63 -2.46 15.94
CA GLU A 145 -18.81 -2.66 17.15
C GLU A 145 -18.44 -1.34 17.88
N THR A 146 -18.72 -0.17 17.30
CA THR A 146 -18.43 1.10 18.00
C THR A 146 -19.37 1.28 19.20
N PRO A 147 -18.84 1.71 20.37
CA PRO A 147 -19.59 1.70 21.63
C PRO A 147 -20.76 2.69 21.66
N GLN A 148 -21.04 3.45 20.59
CA GLN A 148 -22.26 4.25 20.49
C GLN A 148 -23.51 3.37 20.67
N SER A 149 -23.53 2.18 20.06
CA SER A 149 -24.57 1.17 20.26
C SER A 149 -24.59 0.65 21.70
N PHE A 150 -23.43 0.51 22.36
CA PHE A 150 -23.32 0.15 23.77
C PHE A 150 -23.85 1.24 24.71
N PHE A 151 -23.58 2.52 24.44
CA PHE A 151 -24.09 3.65 25.22
C PHE A 151 -25.60 3.83 25.02
N ASP A 152 -26.09 3.65 23.79
CA ASP A 152 -27.52 3.69 23.46
C ASP A 152 -28.29 2.50 24.07
N ASP A 153 -27.74 1.27 24.01
CA ASP A 153 -28.34 0.08 24.64
C ASP A 153 -28.38 0.17 26.17
N HIS A 154 -27.48 0.93 26.77
CA HIS A 154 -27.44 1.15 28.23
C HIS A 154 -28.05 2.49 28.67
N GLY A 155 -28.67 3.24 27.75
CA GLY A 155 -29.37 4.50 28.06
C GLY A 155 -28.48 5.60 28.63
N LEU A 156 -27.20 5.64 28.22
CA LEU A 156 -26.21 6.62 28.68
C LEU A 156 -25.95 7.75 27.66
N GLY A 157 -26.75 7.81 26.58
CA GLY A 157 -26.72 8.83 25.53
C GLY A 157 -27.71 9.97 25.72
#